data_AF-A0A4Q3GP22-F1
#
_entry.id   AF-A0A4Q3GP22-F1
#
_cell.length_a   1.000
_cell.length_b   1.000
_cell.length_c   1.000
_cell.angle_alpha   90.00
_cell.angle_beta   90.00
_cell.angle_gamma   90.00
#
_symmetry.space_group_name_H-M   'P 1'
#
loop_
_entity.id
_entity.type
_entity.pdbx_description
1 polymer ?
#
loop_
_entity_poly.entity_id
_entity_poly.type
_entity_poly.pdbx_seq_one_letter_code
_entity_poly.pdbx_strand_id
1 'polypeptide(L)'
;NVADHELEGRVTLHKGDLFEPLKGKTFDLIITNPPYVDHEEMAVLPEEYRTEPAMALDGGPDGLDIVRRLLTQAPKHLNPGGGMMCEIGTGRELLEEEFPDLDFFWLDTEESQGEVFWITAEALSGGEKKKKRK
;
A
#
# COMPACT_ATOMS: atom_id res chain seq x y z
N ASN A 1 -12.40 -16.47 -10.27
CA ASN A 1 -12.85 -15.08 -10.00
C ASN A 1 -13.02 -14.24 -11.25
N VAL A 2 -11.95 -13.78 -11.93
CA VAL A 2 -12.13 -12.87 -13.10
C VAL A 2 -12.98 -13.50 -14.20
N ALA A 3 -12.65 -14.74 -14.61
CA ALA A 3 -13.41 -15.45 -15.64
C ALA A 3 -14.79 -15.88 -15.15
N ASP A 4 -14.90 -16.39 -13.93
CA ASP A 4 -16.18 -16.83 -13.34
C ASP A 4 -17.20 -15.68 -13.22
N HIS A 5 -16.73 -14.42 -13.22
CA HIS A 5 -17.57 -13.21 -13.19
C HIS A 5 -17.57 -12.44 -14.53
N GLU A 6 -17.01 -13.00 -15.61
CA GLU A 6 -17.00 -12.41 -16.96
C GLU A 6 -16.38 -11.00 -17.02
N LEU A 7 -15.30 -10.79 -16.26
CA LEU A 7 -14.65 -9.48 -16.10
C LEU A 7 -13.39 -9.28 -16.97
N GLU A 8 -13.05 -10.20 -17.87
CA GLU A 8 -11.81 -10.17 -18.64
C GLU A 8 -11.68 -8.92 -19.53
N GLY A 9 -12.80 -8.33 -19.96
CA GLY A 9 -12.81 -7.07 -20.70
C GLY A 9 -12.52 -5.83 -19.86
N ARG A 10 -12.51 -5.96 -18.52
CA ARG A 10 -12.35 -4.85 -17.56
C ARG A 10 -11.17 -5.04 -16.59
N VAL A 11 -10.75 -6.28 -16.36
CA VAL A 11 -9.68 -6.63 -15.42
C VAL A 11 -8.54 -7.29 -16.18
N THR A 12 -7.36 -6.67 -16.15
CA THR A 12 -6.13 -7.25 -16.70
C THR A 12 -5.24 -7.72 -15.55
N LEU A 13 -4.86 -8.99 -15.56
CA LEU A 13 -4.00 -9.58 -14.54
C LEU A 13 -2.54 -9.55 -14.99
N HIS A 14 -1.67 -9.17 -14.07
CA HIS A 14 -0.23 -9.11 -14.27
C HIS A 14 0.47 -9.93 -13.19
N LYS A 15 1.39 -10.82 -13.58
CA LYS A 15 2.22 -11.60 -12.64
C LYS A 15 3.60 -10.96 -12.54
N GLY A 16 4.01 -10.57 -11.35
CA GLY A 16 5.32 -9.97 -11.08
C GLY A 16 5.41 -9.42 -9.66
N ASP A 17 6.49 -8.71 -9.36
CA ASP A 17 6.70 -8.02 -8.09
C ASP A 17 6.23 -6.56 -8.22
N LEU A 18 5.23 -6.17 -7.42
CA LEU A 18 4.66 -4.82 -7.37
C LEU A 18 4.45 -4.20 -8.76
N PHE A 19 5.19 -3.12 -9.06
CA PHE A 19 5.03 -2.35 -10.30
C PHE A 19 5.90 -2.85 -11.46
N GLU A 20 6.75 -3.86 -11.26
CA GLU A 20 7.61 -4.41 -12.31
C GLU A 20 6.86 -4.82 -13.60
N PRO A 21 5.69 -5.47 -13.55
CA PRO A 21 4.95 -5.82 -14.77
C PRO A 21 4.15 -4.64 -15.35
N LEU A 22 4.14 -3.48 -14.69
CA LEU A 22 3.35 -2.29 -15.05
C LEU A 22 4.19 -1.16 -15.64
N LYS A 23 5.40 -1.45 -16.14
CA LYS A 23 6.34 -0.43 -16.68
C LYS A 23 5.66 0.52 -17.67
N GLY A 24 5.78 1.82 -17.40
CA GLY A 24 5.23 2.89 -18.23
C GLY A 24 3.71 3.08 -18.12
N LYS A 25 3.02 2.32 -17.27
CA LYS A 25 1.59 2.53 -16.96
C LYS A 25 1.44 3.44 -15.75
N THR A 26 0.46 4.33 -15.84
CA THR A 26 0.02 5.20 -14.75
C THR A 26 -1.47 5.02 -14.51
N PHE A 27 -1.91 5.35 -13.30
CA PHE A 27 -3.26 5.14 -12.82
C PHE A 27 -3.76 6.36 -12.05
N ASP A 28 -5.07 6.59 -12.07
CA ASP A 28 -5.69 7.62 -11.23
C ASP A 28 -5.80 7.15 -9.77
N LEU A 29 -5.90 5.83 -9.57
CA LEU A 29 -6.09 5.21 -8.27
C LEU A 29 -5.29 3.92 -8.17
N ILE A 30 -4.51 3.80 -7.10
CA ILE A 30 -3.86 2.56 -6.67
C ILE A 30 -4.54 2.13 -5.37
N ILE A 31 -5.03 0.89 -5.31
CA ILE A 31 -5.55 0.28 -4.08
C ILE A 31 -4.70 -0.95 -3.80
N THR A 32 -4.28 -1.12 -2.55
CA THR A 32 -3.44 -2.24 -2.15
C THR A 32 -3.75 -2.69 -0.73
N ASN A 33 -3.73 -4.01 -0.55
CA ASN A 33 -3.69 -4.68 0.73
C ASN A 33 -2.46 -5.60 0.69
N PRO A 34 -1.25 -5.05 1.00
CA PRO A 34 -0.02 -5.82 1.01
C PRO A 34 0.06 -6.71 2.26
N PRO A 35 0.89 -7.77 2.25
CA PRO A 35 1.26 -8.48 3.47
C PRO A 35 1.83 -7.52 4.51
N TYR A 36 1.31 -7.57 5.74
CA TYR A 36 1.68 -6.66 6.83
C TYR A 36 1.94 -7.37 8.16
N VAL A 37 2.00 -8.71 8.19
CA VAL A 37 2.27 -9.45 9.42
C VAL A 37 3.78 -9.38 9.69
N ASP A 38 4.13 -8.91 10.87
CA ASP A 38 5.52 -8.89 11.30
C ASP A 38 6.02 -10.30 11.68
N HIS A 39 7.34 -10.47 11.76
CA HIS A 39 7.95 -11.76 12.05
C HIS A 39 7.61 -12.31 13.45
N GLU A 40 7.32 -11.44 14.43
CA GLU A 40 6.98 -11.85 15.79
C GLU A 40 5.55 -12.40 15.82
N GLU A 41 4.59 -11.72 15.19
CA GLU A 41 3.21 -12.16 15.03
C GLU A 41 3.11 -13.44 14.18
N MET A 42 3.90 -13.54 13.10
CA MET A 42 4.03 -14.78 12.32
C MET A 42 4.42 -16.00 13.18
N ALA A 43 5.22 -15.80 14.23
CA ALA A 43 5.64 -16.87 15.13
C ALA A 43 4.51 -17.34 16.07
N VAL A 44 3.51 -16.50 16.33
CA VAL A 44 2.38 -16.78 17.25
C VAL A 44 1.08 -17.12 16.52
N LEU A 45 1.07 -17.04 15.19
CA LEU A 45 -0.14 -17.30 14.40
C LEU A 45 -0.75 -18.69 14.70
N PRO A 46 -2.09 -18.77 14.85
CA PRO A 46 -2.80 -20.03 14.99
C PRO A 46 -2.49 -20.99 13.84
N GLU A 47 -2.55 -22.29 14.11
CA GLU A 47 -2.25 -23.37 13.16
C GLU A 47 -3.01 -23.22 11.81
N GLU A 48 -4.19 -22.62 11.85
CA GLU A 48 -5.07 -22.38 10.71
C GLU A 48 -4.44 -21.42 9.68
N TYR A 49 -3.74 -20.38 10.13
CA TYR A 49 -3.04 -19.42 9.27
C TYR A 49 -1.71 -19.93 8.74
N ARG A 50 -1.15 -21.00 9.32
CA ARG A 50 0.09 -21.65 8.80
C ARG A 50 -0.14 -22.38 7.47
N THR A 51 -1.39 -22.55 7.05
CA THR A 51 -1.73 -23.18 5.77
C THR A 51 -1.68 -22.20 4.59
N GLU A 52 -1.62 -20.90 4.86
CA GLU A 52 -1.42 -19.88 3.83
C GLU A 52 0.07 -19.75 3.42
N PRO A 53 0.37 -19.38 2.16
CA PRO A 53 1.75 -19.20 1.73
C PRO A 53 2.45 -18.12 2.56
N ALA A 54 3.63 -18.41 3.13
CA ALA A 54 4.37 -17.44 3.95
C ALA A 54 4.58 -16.07 3.28
N MET A 55 4.71 -16.05 1.94
CA MET A 55 4.83 -14.80 1.15
C MET A 55 3.60 -13.89 1.19
N ALA A 56 2.44 -14.42 1.57
CA ALA A 56 1.18 -13.67 1.67
C ALA A 56 1.04 -12.95 3.01
N LEU A 57 1.88 -13.30 3.99
CA LEU A 57 1.82 -12.78 5.36
C LEU A 57 3.07 -11.98 5.73
N ASP A 58 4.24 -12.36 5.20
CA ASP A 58 5.52 -11.73 5.51
C ASP A 58 5.62 -10.28 5.00
N GLY A 59 5.41 -9.32 5.91
CA GLY A 59 5.65 -7.89 5.68
C GLY A 59 7.05 -7.43 6.09
N GLY A 60 7.96 -8.36 6.45
CA GLY A 60 9.28 -8.07 6.99
C GLY A 60 9.31 -7.95 8.51
N PRO A 61 10.43 -7.48 9.09
CA PRO A 61 10.66 -7.46 10.54
C PRO A 61 9.60 -6.70 11.35
N ASP A 62 8.98 -5.69 10.75
CA ASP A 62 7.95 -4.83 11.34
C ASP A 62 6.69 -4.70 10.47
N GLY A 63 6.52 -5.60 9.49
CA GLY A 63 5.34 -5.62 8.63
C GLY A 63 5.30 -4.55 7.51
N LEU A 64 6.29 -3.64 7.41
CA LEU A 64 6.20 -2.47 6.55
C LEU A 64 7.09 -2.49 5.30
N ASP A 65 7.83 -3.55 5.02
CA ASP A 65 8.79 -3.59 3.89
C ASP A 65 8.11 -3.35 2.53
N ILE A 66 6.97 -3.98 2.31
CA ILE A 66 6.20 -3.79 1.07
C ILE A 66 5.59 -2.39 1.03
N VAL A 67 5.12 -1.87 2.16
CA VAL A 67 4.55 -0.52 2.27
C VAL A 67 5.60 0.55 1.93
N ARG A 68 6.82 0.43 2.46
CA ARG A 68 7.95 1.32 2.13
C ARG A 68 8.26 1.32 0.64
N ARG A 69 8.26 0.13 0.02
CA ARG A 69 8.46 -0.02 -1.44
C ARG A 69 7.32 0.62 -2.22
N LEU A 70 6.07 0.47 -1.79
CA LEU A 70 4.89 1.10 -2.40
C LEU A 70 5.00 2.63 -2.34
N LEU A 71 5.25 3.22 -1.16
CA LEU A 71 5.42 4.66 -0.98
C LEU A 71 6.52 5.24 -1.89
N THR A 72 7.61 4.50 -2.09
CA THR A 72 8.74 4.94 -2.92
C THR A 72 8.45 4.81 -4.43
N GLN A 73 7.70 3.78 -4.85
CA GLN A 73 7.50 3.47 -6.27
C GLN A 73 6.21 4.07 -6.86
N ALA A 74 5.15 4.19 -6.07
CA ALA A 74 3.85 4.71 -6.46
C ALA A 74 3.90 6.09 -7.17
N PRO A 75 4.75 7.07 -6.78
CA PRO A 75 4.81 8.35 -7.49
C PRO A 75 5.03 8.22 -9.02
N LYS A 76 5.74 7.18 -9.47
CA LYS A 76 6.02 6.96 -10.91
C LYS A 76 4.84 6.32 -11.67
N HIS A 77 3.83 5.87 -10.94
CA HIS A 77 2.69 5.12 -11.46
C HIS A 77 1.35 5.83 -11.21
N LEU A 78 1.36 7.05 -10.69
CA LEU A 78 0.17 7.85 -10.48
C LEU A 78 0.06 8.97 -11.52
N ASN A 79 -1.16 9.21 -12.01
CA ASN A 79 -1.48 10.41 -12.77
C ASN A 79 -1.54 11.64 -11.84
N PRO A 80 -1.33 12.87 -12.36
CA PRO A 80 -1.63 14.08 -11.61
C PRO A 80 -3.08 14.10 -11.11
N GLY A 81 -3.28 14.45 -9.83
CA GLY A 81 -4.57 14.38 -9.16
C GLY A 81 -5.02 12.99 -8.71
N GLY A 82 -4.21 11.95 -8.96
CA GLY A 82 -4.45 10.60 -8.48
C GLY A 82 -4.00 10.37 -7.03
N GLY A 83 -4.16 9.13 -6.56
CA GLY A 83 -3.68 8.75 -5.23
C GLY A 83 -3.65 7.25 -4.97
N MET A 84 -3.15 6.92 -3.78
CA MET A 84 -3.01 5.54 -3.32
C MET A 84 -3.75 5.36 -1.99
N MET A 85 -4.52 4.27 -1.91
CA MET A 85 -5.08 3.75 -0.67
C MET A 85 -4.38 2.45 -0.32
N CYS A 86 -3.82 2.37 0.88
CA CYS A 86 -3.06 1.21 1.35
C CYS A 86 -3.59 0.78 2.71
N GLU A 87 -3.98 -0.49 2.82
CA GLU A 87 -4.17 -1.16 4.10
C GLU A 87 -2.79 -1.52 4.68
N ILE A 88 -2.69 -1.45 5.99
CA ILE A 88 -1.58 -1.90 6.84
C ILE A 88 -2.18 -2.60 8.06
N GLY A 89 -1.40 -3.42 8.74
CA GLY A 89 -1.76 -3.92 10.06
C GLY A 89 -1.42 -2.87 11.12
N THR A 90 -0.46 -3.20 11.97
CA THR A 90 0.17 -2.23 12.88
C THR A 90 1.25 -1.44 12.12
N GLY A 91 1.65 -0.27 12.64
CA GLY A 91 2.78 0.48 12.06
C GLY A 91 2.48 1.91 11.59
N ARG A 92 1.29 2.46 11.90
CA ARG A 92 0.98 3.87 11.67
C ARG A 92 2.07 4.80 12.25
N GLU A 93 2.42 4.63 13.52
CA GLU A 93 3.37 5.49 14.21
C GLU A 93 4.76 5.41 13.56
N LEU A 94 5.19 4.21 13.17
CA LEU A 94 6.46 3.98 12.48
C LEU A 94 6.50 4.69 11.12
N LEU A 95 5.41 4.60 10.34
CA LEU A 95 5.32 5.28 9.06
C LEU A 95 5.31 6.81 9.21
N GLU A 96 4.60 7.34 10.21
CA GLU A 96 4.61 8.78 10.50
C GLU A 96 5.99 9.26 10.96
N GLU A 97 6.74 8.44 11.69
CA GLU A 97 8.12 8.74 12.11
C GLU A 97 9.13 8.66 10.95
N GLU A 98 9.03 7.64 10.09
CA GLU A 98 9.93 7.44 8.94
C GLU A 98 9.67 8.45 7.81
N PHE A 99 8.40 8.82 7.62
CA PHE A 99 7.95 9.71 6.56
C PHE A 99 7.24 10.96 7.10
N PRO A 100 7.91 11.78 7.93
CA PRO A 100 7.28 12.92 8.62
C PRO A 100 6.84 14.05 7.67
N ASP A 101 7.26 13.98 6.42
CA ASP A 101 6.95 14.93 5.36
C ASP A 101 5.77 14.50 4.47
N LEU A 102 5.31 13.25 4.61
CA LEU A 102 4.16 12.74 3.87
C LEU A 102 2.87 13.06 4.60
N ASP A 103 1.87 13.54 3.85
CA ASP A 103 0.55 13.90 4.37
C ASP A 103 -0.38 12.68 4.29
N PHE A 104 -0.25 11.77 5.26
CA PHE A 104 -1.13 10.61 5.38
C PHE A 104 -2.52 11.02 5.86
N PHE A 105 -3.54 10.60 5.13
CA PHE A 105 -4.92 10.67 5.59
C PHE A 105 -5.38 9.29 6.05
N TRP A 106 -5.36 9.05 7.36
CA TRP A 106 -5.82 7.80 7.94
C TRP A 106 -7.35 7.70 7.90
N LEU A 107 -7.82 6.59 7.36
CA LEU A 107 -9.23 6.27 7.20
C LEU A 107 -9.64 5.36 8.35
N ASP A 108 -10.48 5.88 9.24
CA ASP A 108 -11.10 5.06 10.28
C ASP A 108 -12.32 4.34 9.69
N THR A 109 -12.48 3.06 10.04
CA THR A 109 -13.66 2.26 9.74
C THR A 109 -14.52 2.11 11.00
N GLU A 110 -15.69 1.47 10.88
CA GLU A 110 -16.53 1.17 12.06
C GLU A 110 -15.82 0.22 13.04
N GLU A 111 -14.94 -0.64 12.54
CA GLU A 111 -14.31 -1.72 13.30
C GLU A 111 -12.79 -1.54 13.50
N SER A 112 -12.14 -0.61 12.79
CA SER A 112 -10.69 -0.38 12.88
C SER A 112 -10.27 1.08 12.75
N GLN A 113 -9.11 1.40 13.34
CA GLN A 113 -8.53 2.75 13.33
C GLN A 113 -7.05 2.66 12.98
N GLY A 114 -6.58 3.53 12.07
CA GLY A 114 -5.16 3.63 11.72
C GLY A 114 -4.61 2.48 10.86
N GLU A 115 -5.46 1.60 10.34
CA GLU A 115 -5.05 0.45 9.50
C GLU A 115 -5.13 0.76 8.00
N VAL A 116 -5.74 1.87 7.59
CA VAL A 116 -5.83 2.25 6.18
C VAL A 116 -5.44 3.70 6.04
N PHE A 117 -4.54 4.01 5.11
CA PHE A 117 -4.24 5.39 4.74
C PHE A 117 -4.55 5.68 3.28
N TRP A 118 -4.92 6.93 3.03
CA TRP A 118 -4.93 7.57 1.73
C TRP A 118 -3.76 8.55 1.62
N ILE A 119 -3.12 8.60 0.45
CA ILE A 119 -2.11 9.61 0.12
C ILE A 119 -2.19 10.00 -1.35
N THR A 120 -2.09 11.30 -1.65
CA THR A 120 -2.17 11.80 -3.03
C THR A 120 -0.85 11.63 -3.78
N ALA A 121 -0.91 11.63 -5.11
CA ALA A 121 0.27 11.63 -5.97
C ALA A 121 1.19 12.83 -5.68
N GLU A 122 0.61 13.99 -5.37
CA GLU A 122 1.34 15.22 -5.02
C GLU A 122 2.06 15.10 -3.68
N ALA A 123 1.41 14.53 -2.66
CA ALA A 123 2.03 14.31 -1.36
C ALA A 123 3.19 13.31 -1.47
N LEU A 124 2.98 12.20 -2.20
CA LEU A 124 4.01 11.18 -2.46
C LEU A 124 5.23 11.71 -3.24
N SER A 125 5.02 12.68 -4.13
CA SER A 125 6.10 13.25 -4.95
C SER A 125 6.89 14.35 -4.21
N GLY A 126 6.63 14.58 -2.91
CA GLY A 126 7.24 15.65 -2.13
C GLY A 126 6.76 17.04 -2.53
N GLY A 127 5.47 17.15 -2.91
CA GLY A 127 4.82 18.32 -3.49
C GLY A 127 5.39 19.66 -3.04
N GLU A 128 5.97 20.39 -3.99
CA GLU A 128 6.51 21.76 -3.91
C GLU A 128 6.50 22.38 -2.50
N LYS A 129 7.43 22.00 -1.62
CA LYS A 129 7.69 22.79 -0.43
C LYS A 129 8.05 24.23 -0.87
N LYS A 130 7.13 25.17 -0.62
CA LYS A 130 7.28 26.65 -0.57
C LYS A 130 7.10 27.46 -1.87
N LYS A 131 5.88 27.55 -2.41
CA LYS A 131 5.43 28.76 -3.14
C LYS A 131 3.99 29.14 -2.78
N LYS A 132 3.81 29.74 -1.60
CA LYS A 132 2.77 30.74 -1.22
C LYS A 132 2.64 30.81 0.31
N ARG A 133 3.65 31.40 0.96
CA ARG A 133 3.38 32.28 2.09
C ARG A 133 3.70 33.68 1.56
N LYS A 134 2.68 34.35 1.06
CA LYS A 134 2.69 35.80 0.83
C LYS A 134 2.07 36.45 2.05
#